data_AF-A0A6V7C4D4-F1
#
_entry.id   AF-A0A6V7C4D4-F1
#
_cell.length_a   1.000
_cell.length_b   1.000
_cell.length_c   1.000
_cell.angle_alpha   90.00
_cell.angle_beta   90.00
_cell.angle_gamma   90.00
#
_symmetry.space_group_name_H-M   'P 1'
#
loop_
_entity.id
_entity.type
_entity.pdbx_description
1 polymer ?
#
loop_
_entity_poly.entity_id
_entity_poly.type
_entity_poly.pdbx_seq_one_letter_code
_entity_poly.pdbx_strand_id
1 'polypeptide(L)'
;MDDQVQAPTYAATIAMLRQHYVIPGLQLAVMHHKNRRPLNLKNEPHQSISRKRGAVMSETFEWINFPEGRARFSGGIRGFDELGHDTFAIEVDQAEVFGELEPRWLEDKAHFNIHILNFGYLDRVEVGMPLPSFSTRAFTLDELERVKLLVNKLIAAGLQFEDRPSALMESKKSFFTGQVVFEQDWALITQVAL
;
A
#
# COMPACT_ATOMS: atom_id res chain seq x y z
N MET A 1 31.46 -2.31 -38.02
CA MET A 1 32.01 -2.99 -36.83
C MET A 1 31.19 -2.43 -35.69
N ASP A 2 30.04 -3.05 -35.47
CA ASP A 2 29.04 -2.58 -34.50
C ASP A 2 29.21 -3.38 -33.20
N ASP A 3 29.67 -2.71 -32.16
CA ASP A 3 29.62 -3.21 -30.79
C ASP A 3 28.19 -3.04 -30.27
N GLN A 4 27.46 -4.15 -30.23
CA GLN A 4 26.19 -4.26 -29.51
C GLN A 4 26.52 -4.53 -28.03
N VAL A 5 26.35 -3.52 -27.19
CA VAL A 5 26.36 -3.70 -25.73
C VAL A 5 25.05 -4.40 -25.35
N GLN A 6 25.14 -5.70 -25.09
CA GLN A 6 24.03 -6.52 -24.65
C GLN A 6 23.64 -6.14 -23.22
N ALA A 7 22.43 -5.59 -23.03
CA ALA A 7 21.86 -5.36 -21.71
C ALA A 7 21.63 -6.71 -20.99
N PRO A 8 21.94 -6.82 -19.68
CA PRO A 8 21.77 -8.07 -18.96
C PRO A 8 20.29 -8.44 -18.84
N THR A 9 19.99 -9.70 -19.11
CA THR A 9 18.64 -10.26 -18.97
C THR A 9 18.17 -10.26 -17.52
N TYR A 10 16.87 -10.06 -17.30
CA TYR A 10 16.16 -10.01 -16.02
C TYR A 10 16.57 -11.11 -15.00
N ALA A 11 16.91 -12.31 -15.47
CA ALA A 11 17.37 -13.42 -14.62
C ALA A 11 18.74 -13.16 -13.94
N ALA A 12 19.62 -12.36 -14.56
CA ALA A 12 20.95 -12.05 -14.02
C ALA A 12 20.89 -11.09 -12.83
N THR A 13 19.92 -10.17 -12.82
CA THR A 13 19.70 -9.20 -11.73
C THR A 13 19.21 -9.90 -10.45
N ILE A 14 18.31 -10.89 -10.58
CA ILE A 14 17.82 -11.70 -9.45
C ILE A 14 18.94 -12.57 -8.85
N ALA A 15 19.87 -13.07 -9.68
CA ALA A 15 20.97 -13.91 -9.20
C ALA A 15 22.02 -13.12 -8.40
N MET A 16 22.27 -11.85 -8.74
CA MET A 16 23.21 -11.00 -7.98
C MET A 16 22.72 -10.63 -6.57
N LEU A 17 21.41 -10.51 -6.37
CA LEU A 17 20.83 -10.16 -5.07
C LEU A 17 20.79 -11.33 -4.07
N ARG A 18 21.05 -12.58 -4.50
CA ARG A 18 20.98 -13.77 -3.62
C ARG A 18 22.30 -14.17 -2.96
N GLN A 19 23.42 -13.52 -3.28
CA GLN A 19 24.75 -13.98 -2.82
C GLN A 19 25.32 -13.26 -1.59
N HIS A 20 24.68 -12.23 -1.06
CA HIS A 20 25.23 -11.47 0.07
C HIS A 20 24.19 -11.34 1.19
N TYR A 21 24.65 -11.58 2.42
CA TYR A 21 23.97 -11.54 3.72
C TYR A 21 23.39 -12.85 4.28
N VAL A 22 24.30 -13.62 4.88
CA VAL A 22 24.03 -14.51 6.02
C VAL A 22 23.87 -13.64 7.27
N ILE A 23 22.75 -13.75 7.99
CA ILE A 23 22.58 -13.17 9.34
C ILE A 23 22.53 -14.33 10.35
N PRO A 24 23.53 -14.50 11.24
CA PRO A 24 23.45 -15.45 12.33
C PRO A 24 22.86 -14.80 13.61
N GLY A 25 21.87 -15.47 14.20
CA GLY A 25 21.52 -15.31 15.61
C GLY A 25 20.15 -14.70 15.90
N LEU A 26 19.14 -15.54 16.12
CA LEU A 26 18.09 -15.23 17.10
C LEU A 26 17.70 -16.53 17.82
N GLN A 27 18.03 -16.59 19.11
CA GLN A 27 17.78 -17.70 20.01
C GLN A 27 16.29 -17.78 20.36
N LEU A 28 15.68 -18.95 20.13
CA LEU A 28 14.30 -19.28 20.47
C LEU A 28 14.17 -19.44 22.01
N ALA A 29 13.42 -18.57 22.68
CA ALA A 29 13.07 -18.73 24.09
C ALA A 29 11.70 -19.40 24.24
N VAL A 30 11.74 -20.70 24.52
CA VAL A 30 10.62 -21.51 24.99
C VAL A 30 10.43 -21.22 26.49
N MET A 31 9.22 -20.86 26.93
CA MET A 31 8.89 -20.86 28.36
C MET A 31 7.67 -21.74 28.67
N HIS A 32 7.94 -22.62 29.63
CA HIS A 32 7.12 -23.73 30.09
C HIS A 32 5.90 -23.30 30.93
N HIS A 33 4.80 -23.99 30.69
CA HIS A 33 3.64 -24.13 31.58
C HIS A 33 4.01 -24.75 32.95
N LYS A 34 3.46 -24.21 34.05
CA LYS A 34 2.78 -24.95 35.15
C LYS A 34 2.45 -24.02 36.34
N ASN A 35 1.16 -23.90 36.68
CA ASN A 35 0.60 -24.34 37.98
C ASN A 35 -0.86 -23.90 38.17
N ARG A 36 -1.74 -24.88 38.42
CA ARG A 36 -3.15 -24.73 38.80
C ARG A 36 -3.29 -24.72 40.33
N ARG A 37 -4.24 -23.95 40.87
CA ARG A 37 -5.13 -24.31 42.00
C ARG A 37 -6.49 -23.61 41.84
N PRO A 38 -7.59 -24.15 42.40
CA PRO A 38 -8.93 -24.04 41.81
C PRO A 38 -9.69 -22.81 42.33
N LEU A 39 -10.46 -22.16 41.45
CA LEU A 39 -11.46 -21.17 41.87
C LEU A 39 -12.83 -21.83 41.94
N ASN A 40 -13.44 -21.66 43.11
CA ASN A 40 -14.75 -22.14 43.54
C ASN A 40 -15.87 -21.54 42.67
N LEU A 41 -16.73 -22.37 42.08
CA LEU A 41 -17.95 -21.94 41.39
C LEU A 41 -18.95 -21.40 42.41
N LYS A 42 -19.24 -20.11 42.33
CA LYS A 42 -20.56 -19.56 42.69
C LYS A 42 -21.04 -18.71 41.53
N ASN A 43 -22.08 -19.20 40.87
CA ASN A 43 -22.81 -18.54 39.80
C ASN A 43 -23.56 -17.33 40.37
N GLU A 44 -23.48 -16.18 39.69
CA GLU A 44 -24.52 -15.18 39.42
C GLU A 44 -23.86 -14.10 38.51
N PRO A 45 -24.58 -13.53 37.53
CA PRO A 45 -23.96 -12.86 36.37
C PRO A 45 -23.56 -11.42 36.71
N HIS A 46 -22.26 -11.16 36.76
CA HIS A 46 -21.78 -9.79 36.61
C HIS A 46 -22.09 -9.35 35.17
N GLN A 47 -23.17 -8.60 35.01
CA GLN A 47 -23.32 -7.66 33.90
C GLN A 47 -22.13 -6.71 33.96
N SER A 48 -21.05 -7.07 33.27
CA SER A 48 -20.06 -6.09 32.88
C SER A 48 -20.77 -5.18 31.88
N ILE A 49 -21.12 -3.98 32.33
CA ILE A 49 -21.39 -2.87 31.42
C ILE A 49 -20.07 -2.64 30.70
N SER A 50 -19.86 -3.39 29.62
CA SER A 50 -18.90 -3.09 28.60
C SER A 50 -19.33 -1.74 28.06
N ARG A 51 -18.76 -0.67 28.62
CA ARG A 51 -18.72 0.60 27.93
C ARG A 51 -17.96 0.32 26.63
N LYS A 52 -18.73 0.01 25.58
CA LYS A 52 -18.38 0.25 24.19
C LYS A 52 -17.94 1.71 24.09
N ARG A 53 -16.69 2.00 24.44
CA ARG A 53 -15.92 2.98 23.69
C ARG A 53 -15.37 2.17 22.53
N GLY A 54 -16.20 2.02 21.49
CA GLY A 54 -15.64 1.68 20.20
C GLY A 54 -14.57 2.73 19.95
N ALA A 55 -13.33 2.30 19.75
CA ALA A 55 -12.43 3.13 18.98
C ALA A 55 -13.19 3.41 17.68
N VAL A 56 -13.51 4.67 17.44
CA VAL A 56 -13.98 5.08 16.12
C VAL A 56 -12.78 4.81 15.23
N MET A 57 -12.78 3.64 14.58
CA MET A 57 -11.82 3.35 13.53
C MET A 57 -12.08 4.41 12.45
N SER A 58 -11.06 5.19 12.11
CA SER A 58 -11.18 6.26 11.14
C SER A 58 -11.71 5.67 9.82
N GLU A 59 -12.87 6.17 9.35
CA GLU A 59 -13.51 5.72 8.10
C GLU A 59 -12.59 5.90 6.88
N THR A 60 -11.52 6.68 7.04
CA THR A 60 -10.47 6.99 6.08
C THR A 60 -9.83 5.79 5.40
N PHE A 61 -9.73 4.65 6.10
CA PHE A 61 -9.07 3.45 5.60
C PHE A 61 -10.03 2.30 5.25
N GLU A 62 -11.33 2.56 5.30
CA GLU A 62 -12.36 1.60 4.91
C GLU A 62 -12.55 1.58 3.39
N TRP A 63 -13.11 0.48 2.88
CA TRP A 63 -13.42 0.34 1.46
C TRP A 63 -14.52 1.29 1.02
N ILE A 64 -14.26 2.06 -0.04
CA ILE A 64 -15.23 2.92 -0.71
C ILE A 64 -15.72 2.20 -1.97
N ASN A 65 -17.04 2.07 -2.10
CA ASN A 65 -17.66 1.45 -3.28
C ASN A 65 -17.99 2.51 -4.34
N PHE A 66 -17.57 2.25 -5.58
CA PHE A 66 -17.91 3.01 -6.77
C PHE A 66 -18.60 2.10 -7.80
N PRO A 67 -19.28 2.66 -8.82
CA PRO A 67 -19.88 1.84 -9.89
C PRO A 67 -18.88 0.92 -10.61
N GLU A 68 -17.62 1.32 -10.72
CA GLU A 68 -16.59 0.63 -11.50
C GLU A 68 -15.74 -0.34 -10.69
N GLY A 69 -15.90 -0.36 -9.36
CA GLY A 69 -15.11 -1.15 -8.42
C GLY A 69 -15.03 -0.49 -7.04
N ARG A 70 -14.15 -0.98 -6.18
CA ARG A 70 -13.91 -0.40 -4.86
C ARG A 70 -12.44 -0.10 -4.63
N ALA A 71 -12.19 0.94 -3.86
CA ALA A 71 -10.85 1.43 -3.54
C ALA A 71 -10.78 1.90 -2.09
N ARG A 72 -9.59 1.93 -1.50
CA ARG A 72 -9.34 2.49 -0.16
C ARG A 72 -7.95 3.07 -0.04
N PHE A 73 -7.75 3.98 0.90
CA PHE A 73 -6.42 4.22 1.45
C PHE A 73 -6.07 3.04 2.36
N SER A 74 -4.81 2.60 2.33
CA SER A 74 -4.33 1.49 3.16
C SER A 74 -3.30 1.93 4.21
N GLY A 75 -3.11 3.25 4.36
CA GLY A 75 -2.27 3.87 5.38
C GLY A 75 -0.78 3.81 5.05
N GLY A 76 0.02 4.37 5.95
CA GLY A 76 1.48 4.35 5.85
C GLY A 76 2.06 2.97 6.22
N ILE A 77 3.06 2.52 5.48
CA ILE A 77 3.90 1.38 5.86
C ILE A 77 5.37 1.80 5.95
N ARG A 78 6.17 0.95 6.60
CA ARG A 78 7.60 0.89 6.32
C ARG A 78 7.83 -0.18 5.27
N GLY A 79 8.35 0.22 4.12
CA GLY A 79 8.64 -0.67 3.01
C GLY A 79 9.92 -1.47 3.28
N PHE A 80 10.33 -2.24 2.28
CA PHE A 80 11.59 -3.01 2.35
C PHE A 80 12.83 -2.13 2.57
N ASP A 81 12.78 -0.87 2.14
CA ASP A 81 13.84 0.13 2.30
C ASP A 81 13.81 0.87 3.66
N GLU A 82 12.89 0.48 4.56
CA GLU A 82 12.60 1.11 5.84
C GLU A 82 12.10 2.56 5.77
N LEU A 83 11.74 3.05 4.56
CA LEU A 83 11.13 4.35 4.36
C LEU A 83 9.61 4.28 4.50
N GLY A 84 9.01 5.44 4.78
CA GLY A 84 7.57 5.57 4.89
C GLY A 84 6.93 5.65 3.51
N HIS A 85 6.01 4.74 3.20
CA HIS A 85 5.22 4.76 1.96
C HIS A 85 3.74 4.92 2.30
N ASP A 86 3.11 5.93 1.71
CA ASP A 86 1.66 6.06 1.77
C ASP A 86 1.03 5.17 0.70
N THR A 87 0.10 4.31 1.14
CA THR A 87 -0.42 3.23 0.30
C THR A 87 -1.92 3.38 0.05
N PHE A 88 -2.35 2.88 -1.09
CA PHE A 88 -3.75 2.66 -1.44
C PHE A 88 -3.96 1.25 -1.95
N ALA A 89 -5.22 0.81 -1.98
CA ALA A 89 -5.60 -0.47 -2.53
C ALA A 89 -6.85 -0.37 -3.41
N ILE A 90 -6.88 -1.19 -4.46
CA ILE A 90 -8.01 -1.36 -5.36
C ILE A 90 -8.33 -2.84 -5.46
N GLU A 91 -9.63 -3.18 -5.47
CA GLU A 91 -10.03 -4.54 -5.80
C GLU A 91 -10.01 -4.76 -7.32
N VAL A 92 -9.20 -5.72 -7.77
CA VAL A 92 -9.15 -6.17 -9.17
C VAL A 92 -9.31 -7.69 -9.18
N ASP A 93 -10.33 -8.19 -9.89
CA ASP A 93 -10.68 -9.62 -9.93
C ASP A 93 -10.71 -10.29 -8.55
N GLN A 94 -11.37 -9.64 -7.58
CA GLN A 94 -11.49 -10.12 -6.19
C GLN A 94 -10.17 -10.18 -5.40
N ALA A 95 -9.07 -9.70 -5.98
CA ALA A 95 -7.81 -9.52 -5.28
C ALA A 95 -7.66 -8.06 -4.83
N GLU A 96 -7.16 -7.86 -3.61
CA GLU A 96 -6.70 -6.55 -3.16
C GLU A 96 -5.32 -6.29 -3.76
N VAL A 97 -5.22 -5.25 -4.58
CA VAL A 97 -3.99 -4.84 -5.25
C VAL A 97 -3.56 -3.50 -4.70
N PHE A 98 -2.30 -3.43 -4.25
CA PHE A 98 -1.75 -2.25 -3.60
C PHE A 98 -0.96 -1.38 -4.56
N GLY A 99 -0.96 -0.09 -4.27
CA GLY A 99 -0.10 0.90 -4.89
C GLY A 99 0.40 1.93 -3.89
N GLU A 100 1.32 2.73 -4.39
CA GLU A 100 2.03 3.79 -3.69
C GLU A 100 1.63 5.14 -4.26
N LEU A 101 1.42 6.11 -3.38
CA LEU A 101 1.20 7.49 -3.75
C LEU A 101 2.00 8.43 -2.85
N GLU A 102 2.42 9.56 -3.39
CA GLU A 102 3.08 10.60 -2.62
C GLU A 102 2.69 12.01 -3.10
N PRO A 103 2.65 13.01 -2.20
CA PRO A 103 2.60 14.40 -2.62
C PRO A 103 3.97 14.84 -3.18
N ARG A 104 3.97 15.50 -4.34
CA ARG A 104 5.15 16.24 -4.84
C ARG A 104 4.86 17.71 -4.96
N TRP A 105 5.70 18.51 -4.30
CA TRP A 105 5.57 19.96 -4.28
C TRP A 105 6.05 20.58 -5.59
N LEU A 106 5.30 21.57 -6.04
CA LEU A 106 5.69 22.43 -7.15
C LEU A 106 6.80 23.40 -6.70
N GLU A 107 7.39 24.12 -7.65
CA GLU A 107 8.51 25.04 -7.40
C GLU A 107 8.21 26.11 -6.34
N ASP A 108 6.94 26.54 -6.24
CA ASP A 108 6.50 27.52 -5.25
C ASP A 108 6.46 26.99 -3.81
N LYS A 109 6.61 25.67 -3.62
CA LYS A 109 6.56 24.95 -2.33
C LYS A 109 5.26 25.15 -1.55
N ALA A 110 4.23 25.68 -2.19
CA ALA A 110 2.92 25.93 -1.62
C ALA A 110 1.87 25.01 -2.24
N HIS A 111 2.06 24.59 -3.48
CA HIS A 111 1.16 23.67 -4.16
C HIS A 111 1.82 22.31 -4.34
N PHE A 112 1.01 21.27 -4.34
CA PHE A 112 1.47 19.92 -4.62
C PHE A 112 0.47 19.14 -5.48
N ASN A 113 1.00 18.18 -6.23
CA ASN A 113 0.25 17.16 -6.95
C ASN A 113 0.35 15.84 -6.19
N ILE A 114 -0.58 14.90 -6.44
CA ILE A 114 -0.43 13.52 -5.98
C ILE A 114 0.15 12.70 -7.11
N HIS A 115 1.26 12.01 -6.82
CA HIS A 115 1.94 11.15 -7.76
C HIS A 115 1.70 9.70 -7.39
N ILE A 116 1.21 8.92 -8.36
CA ILE A 116 1.08 7.47 -8.24
C ILE A 116 2.39 6.89 -8.75
N LEU A 117 3.18 6.34 -7.81
CA LEU A 117 4.55 5.89 -8.10
C LEU A 117 4.53 4.48 -8.68
N ASN A 118 3.86 3.58 -7.98
CA ASN A 118 3.83 2.15 -8.29
C ASN A 118 2.44 1.57 -7.99
N PHE A 119 2.01 0.58 -8.76
CA PHE A 119 0.77 -0.16 -8.55
C PHE A 119 0.91 -1.58 -9.10
N GLY A 120 0.35 -2.55 -8.38
CA GLY A 120 0.31 -3.95 -8.83
C GLY A 120 0.77 -4.97 -7.80
N TYR A 121 1.13 -4.55 -6.59
CA TYR A 121 1.58 -5.47 -5.55
C TYR A 121 0.39 -6.25 -4.99
N LEU A 122 0.55 -7.56 -4.82
CA LEU A 122 -0.44 -8.40 -4.14
C LEU A 122 -0.13 -8.58 -2.64
N ASP A 123 1.03 -8.08 -2.19
CA ASP A 123 1.37 -7.95 -0.77
C ASP A 123 1.71 -6.49 -0.47
N ARG A 124 1.04 -5.92 0.53
CA ARG A 124 1.24 -4.53 0.94
C ARG A 124 2.68 -4.26 1.39
N VAL A 125 3.36 -5.24 1.98
CA VAL A 125 4.73 -5.02 2.50
C VAL A 125 5.78 -4.84 1.39
N GLU A 126 5.43 -5.18 0.14
CA GLU A 126 6.30 -5.01 -1.02
C GLU A 126 6.16 -3.63 -1.68
N VAL A 127 5.21 -2.80 -1.24
CA VAL A 127 5.06 -1.44 -1.78
C VAL A 127 6.35 -0.64 -1.54
N GLY A 128 6.83 0.03 -2.59
CA GLY A 128 8.13 0.72 -2.63
C GLY A 128 9.25 -0.11 -3.29
N MET A 129 9.07 -1.43 -3.48
CA MET A 129 10.03 -2.24 -4.22
C MET A 129 9.97 -1.95 -5.72
N PRO A 130 11.10 -1.97 -6.47
CA PRO A 130 11.06 -1.83 -7.92
C PRO A 130 10.12 -2.84 -8.58
N LEU A 131 9.36 -2.40 -9.59
CA LEU A 131 8.56 -3.28 -10.41
C LEU A 131 9.42 -3.95 -11.49
N PRO A 132 9.27 -5.27 -11.76
CA PRO A 132 8.49 -6.24 -10.99
C PRO A 132 9.17 -6.64 -9.66
N SER A 133 8.36 -6.91 -8.63
CA SER A 133 8.79 -7.52 -7.36
C SER A 133 8.38 -9.01 -7.29
N PHE A 134 8.48 -9.63 -6.12
CA PHE A 134 8.12 -11.04 -5.91
C PHE A 134 6.63 -11.31 -6.15
N SER A 135 5.78 -10.36 -5.77
CA SER A 135 4.33 -10.49 -5.80
C SER A 135 3.70 -9.31 -6.55
N THR A 136 3.93 -9.26 -7.87
CA THR A 136 3.37 -8.22 -8.75
C THR A 136 2.51 -8.81 -9.85
N ARG A 137 1.37 -8.14 -10.11
CA ARG A 137 0.44 -8.44 -11.20
C ARG A 137 0.69 -7.48 -12.37
N ALA A 138 0.62 -8.02 -13.59
CA ALA A 138 0.56 -7.23 -14.81
C ALA A 138 -0.89 -7.02 -15.26
N PHE A 139 -1.14 -5.90 -15.93
CA PHE A 139 -2.46 -5.44 -16.32
C PHE A 139 -2.55 -5.18 -17.82
N THR A 140 -3.75 -5.36 -18.37
CA THR A 140 -4.12 -4.79 -19.66
C THR A 140 -4.29 -3.28 -19.55
N LEU A 141 -4.24 -2.57 -20.69
CA LEU A 141 -4.48 -1.13 -20.70
C LEU A 141 -5.87 -0.75 -20.20
N ASP A 142 -6.89 -1.54 -20.54
CA ASP A 142 -8.28 -1.31 -20.09
C ASP A 142 -8.43 -1.44 -18.57
N GLU A 143 -7.73 -2.42 -17.96
CA GLU A 143 -7.66 -2.53 -16.50
C GLU A 143 -6.98 -1.30 -15.90
N LEU A 144 -5.86 -0.82 -16.48
CA LEU A 144 -5.17 0.36 -15.98
C LEU A 144 -6.00 1.64 -16.11
N GLU A 145 -6.80 1.80 -17.17
CA GLU A 145 -7.72 2.94 -17.28
C GLU A 145 -8.81 2.90 -16.19
N ARG A 146 -9.32 1.71 -15.86
CA ARG A 146 -10.23 1.53 -14.71
C ARG A 146 -9.55 1.85 -13.39
N VAL A 147 -8.31 1.41 -13.20
CA VAL A 147 -7.50 1.71 -12.01
C VAL A 147 -7.31 3.22 -11.88
N LYS A 148 -6.92 3.92 -12.95
CA LYS A 148 -6.78 5.38 -12.94
C LYS A 148 -8.07 6.07 -12.53
N LEU A 149 -9.21 5.62 -13.07
CA LEU A 149 -10.52 6.16 -12.69
C LEU A 149 -10.81 5.96 -11.20
N LEU A 150 -10.58 4.75 -10.68
CA LEU A 150 -10.80 4.43 -9.27
C LEU A 150 -9.87 5.22 -8.33
N VAL A 151 -8.59 5.38 -8.69
CA VAL A 151 -7.64 6.22 -7.94
C VAL A 151 -8.13 7.66 -7.90
N ASN A 152 -8.50 8.26 -9.04
CA ASN A 152 -9.01 9.63 -9.06
C ASN A 152 -10.25 9.82 -8.17
N LYS A 153 -11.19 8.86 -8.21
CA LYS A 153 -12.38 8.86 -7.35
C LYS A 153 -12.02 8.69 -5.87
N LEU A 154 -11.05 7.82 -5.55
CA LEU A 154 -10.56 7.63 -4.19
C LEU A 154 -9.93 8.92 -3.65
N ILE A 155 -9.08 9.60 -4.42
CA ILE A 155 -8.47 10.87 -4.03
C ILE A 155 -9.55 11.93 -3.80
N ALA A 156 -10.52 12.05 -4.72
CA ALA A 156 -11.63 12.99 -4.57
C ALA A 156 -12.46 12.72 -3.32
N ALA A 157 -12.75 11.45 -2.99
CA ALA A 157 -13.43 11.05 -1.77
C ALA A 157 -12.59 11.36 -0.52
N GLY A 158 -11.29 11.08 -0.56
CA GLY A 158 -10.36 11.34 0.54
C GLY A 158 -10.28 12.81 0.96
N LEU A 159 -10.47 13.74 0.02
CA LEU A 159 -10.54 15.18 0.32
C LEU A 159 -11.77 15.57 1.17
N GLN A 160 -12.81 14.74 1.17
CA GLN A 160 -14.05 14.97 1.94
C GLN A 160 -14.00 14.35 3.34
N PHE A 161 -12.98 13.55 3.65
CA PHE A 161 -12.84 12.93 4.97
C PHE A 161 -12.49 13.97 6.03
N GLU A 162 -13.06 13.80 7.24
CA GLU A 162 -12.72 14.62 8.40
C GLU A 162 -11.25 14.41 8.79
N ASP A 163 -10.82 13.15 8.81
CA ASP A 163 -9.43 12.74 9.05
C ASP A 163 -8.79 12.32 7.71
N ARG A 164 -8.17 13.28 7.01
CA ARG A 164 -7.63 13.00 5.67
C ARG A 164 -6.40 12.07 5.74
N PRO A 165 -6.19 11.20 4.73
CA PRO A 165 -4.92 10.50 4.57
C PRO A 165 -3.75 11.48 4.54
N SER A 166 -2.60 11.07 5.10
CA SER A 166 -1.38 11.89 5.21
C SER A 166 -0.99 12.55 3.91
N ALA A 167 -1.00 11.81 2.80
CA ALA A 167 -0.68 12.32 1.48
C ALA A 167 -1.61 13.45 0.99
N LEU A 168 -2.85 13.54 1.50
CA LEU A 168 -3.84 14.55 1.13
C LEU A 168 -3.93 15.70 2.14
N MET A 169 -3.00 15.76 3.10
CA MET A 169 -3.05 16.74 4.16
C MET A 169 -2.68 18.14 3.64
N GLU A 170 -3.68 19.01 3.57
CA GLU A 170 -3.50 20.44 3.28
C GLU A 170 -3.23 21.22 4.57
N SER A 171 -2.53 22.35 4.44
CA SER A 171 -2.29 23.27 5.54
C SER A 171 -2.54 24.70 5.07
N LYS A 172 -2.40 25.68 5.97
CA LYS A 172 -2.46 27.11 5.59
C LYS A 172 -1.40 27.52 4.56
N LYS A 173 -0.41 26.66 4.30
CA LYS A 173 0.71 26.90 3.39
C LYS A 173 0.89 25.80 2.34
N SER A 174 0.04 24.78 2.34
CA SER A 174 0.15 23.66 1.40
C SER A 174 -1.22 23.31 0.83
N PHE A 175 -1.35 23.35 -0.49
CA PHE A 175 -2.62 23.21 -1.20
C PHE A 175 -2.50 22.15 -2.29
N PHE A 176 -3.47 21.25 -2.33
CA PHE A 176 -3.55 20.27 -3.40
C PHE A 176 -4.10 20.94 -4.66
N THR A 177 -3.44 20.76 -5.79
CA THR A 177 -3.87 21.38 -7.06
C THR A 177 -5.10 20.71 -7.69
N GLY A 178 -5.47 19.52 -7.20
CA GLY A 178 -6.45 18.64 -7.85
C GLY A 178 -5.82 17.70 -8.90
N GLN A 179 -4.52 17.79 -9.16
CA GLN A 179 -3.86 16.95 -10.17
C GLN A 179 -3.33 15.64 -9.59
N VAL A 180 -3.72 14.53 -10.20
CA VAL A 180 -3.15 13.20 -9.98
C VAL A 180 -2.28 12.84 -11.18
N VAL A 181 -1.01 12.58 -10.94
CA VAL A 181 0.01 12.23 -11.94
C VAL A 181 0.33 10.75 -11.80
N PHE A 182 0.23 9.99 -12.89
CA PHE A 182 0.68 8.59 -12.94
C PHE A 182 2.08 8.60 -13.53
N GLU A 183 3.07 8.16 -12.75
CA GLU A 183 4.47 8.15 -13.17
C GLU A 183 4.71 7.23 -14.37
N GLN A 184 5.84 7.42 -15.05
CA GLN A 184 6.26 6.48 -16.07
C GLN A 184 6.51 5.10 -15.41
N ASP A 185 6.08 4.03 -16.08
CA ASP A 185 6.26 2.64 -15.63
C ASP A 185 5.64 2.34 -14.24
N TRP A 186 4.65 3.13 -13.82
CA TRP A 186 3.95 2.98 -12.53
C TRP A 186 3.21 1.65 -12.35
N ALA A 187 2.98 0.88 -13.41
CA ALA A 187 2.37 -0.44 -13.36
C ALA A 187 2.89 -1.33 -14.48
N LEU A 188 2.95 -2.64 -14.23
CA LEU A 188 3.34 -3.62 -15.25
C LEU A 188 2.21 -3.80 -16.27
N ILE A 189 2.56 -3.71 -17.55
CA ILE A 189 1.61 -3.90 -18.66
C ILE A 189 1.83 -5.27 -19.28
N THR A 190 0.77 -6.06 -19.39
CA THR A 190 0.77 -7.30 -20.17
C THR A 190 0.93 -6.94 -21.64
N GLN A 191 2.06 -7.27 -22.24
CA GLN A 191 2.22 -7.17 -23.69
C GLN A 191 1.28 -8.16 -24.36
N VAL A 192 0.33 -7.64 -25.14
CA VAL A 192 -0.39 -8.49 -26.10
C VAL A 192 0.61 -8.78 -27.22
N ALA A 193 1.05 -10.03 -27.32
CA ALA A 193 1.81 -10.47 -28.50
C ALA A 193 0.91 -10.25 -29.73
N LEU A 194 1.31 -9.33 -30.60
CA LEU A 194 0.70 -9.12 -31.91
C LEU A 194 1.00 -10.32 -32.83
#